data_AF-A0A3C1YUH4-F1
#
_entry.id   AF-A0A3C1YUH4-F1
#
_cell.length_a   1.000
_cell.length_b   1.000
_cell.length_c   1.000
_cell.angle_alpha   90.00
_cell.angle_beta   90.00
_cell.angle_gamma   90.00
#
_symmetry.space_group_name_H-M   'P 1'
#
loop_
_entity.id
_entity.type
_entity.pdbx_description
1 polymer ?
#
loop_
_entity_poly.entity_id
_entity_poly.type
_entity_poly.pdbx_seq_one_letter_code
_entity_poly.pdbx_strand_id
1 'polypeptide(L)' 'MKKKITYSDEPIDFKVVEDFLPRPSELTVNRPEVSVTLELGKSSLAYYKTVAKKNKTTYKRVIQKVLDTYANKAV' A
#
# COMPACT_ATOMS: atom_id res chain seq x y z
N MET A 1 -15.51 42.00 3.14
CA MET A 1 -16.91 41.54 3.31
C MET A 1 -17.10 40.34 2.40
N LYS A 2 -17.45 39.16 2.95
CA LYS A 2 -17.64 37.95 2.12
C LYS A 2 -19.02 38.03 1.45
N LYS A 3 -19.07 37.88 0.12
CA LYS A 3 -20.32 37.89 -0.65
C LYS A 3 -21.19 36.72 -0.19
N LYS A 4 -22.46 36.99 0.12
CA LYS A 4 -23.45 35.98 0.50
C LYS A 4 -23.79 35.15 -0.73
N ILE A 5 -23.57 33.84 -0.66
CA ILE A 5 -23.91 32.92 -1.75
C ILE A 5 -25.43 32.75 -1.72
N THR A 6 -26.09 33.16 -2.80
CA THR A 6 -27.54 32.99 -2.98
C THR A 6 -27.73 31.81 -3.91
N TYR A 7 -28.21 30.69 -3.37
CA TYR A 7 -28.52 29.51 -4.16
C TYR A 7 -29.90 29.68 -4.81
N SER A 8 -30.00 29.23 -6.05
CA SER A 8 -31.23 29.18 -6.85
C SER A 8 -31.60 27.72 -7.04
N ASP A 9 -32.87 27.35 -6.83
CA ASP A 9 -33.39 25.99 -6.98
C ASP A 9 -33.55 25.63 -8.47
N GLU A 10 -32.43 25.49 -9.18
CA GLU A 10 -32.40 25.02 -10.56
C GLU A 10 -32.64 23.49 -10.61
N PRO A 11 -33.30 22.97 -11.66
CA PRO A 11 -33.53 21.54 -11.79
C PRO A 11 -32.20 20.80 -11.98
N ILE A 12 -31.80 20.06 -10.95
CA ILE A 12 -30.62 19.20 -10.98
C ILE A 12 -30.98 17.94 -11.78
N ASP A 13 -30.26 17.69 -12.87
CA ASP A 13 -30.37 16.42 -13.61
C ASP A 13 -29.60 15.34 -12.84
N PHE A 14 -30.34 14.51 -12.09
CA PHE A 14 -29.76 13.44 -11.28
C PHE A 14 -29.92 12.09 -11.96
N LYS A 15 -28.82 11.35 -12.06
CA LYS A 15 -28.84 9.94 -12.46
C LYS A 15 -28.73 9.09 -11.20
N VAL A 16 -29.74 8.26 -10.93
CA VAL A 16 -29.68 7.29 -9.83
C VAL A 16 -28.64 6.23 -10.18
N VAL A 17 -27.56 6.19 -9.41
CA VAL A 17 -26.50 5.18 -9.53
C VAL A 17 -26.67 4.22 -8.35
N GLU A 18 -26.69 2.92 -8.63
CA GLU A 18 -26.69 1.90 -7.58
C GLU A 18 -25.40 1.99 -6.77
N ASP A 19 -25.47 1.70 -5.46
CA ASP A 19 -24.30 1.72 -4.59
C ASP A 19 -23.31 0.64 -5.03
N PHE A 20 -22.24 1.07 -5.72
CA PHE A 20 -21.18 0.22 -6.23
C PHE A 20 -20.01 0.10 -5.25
N LEU A 21 -20.07 0.79 -4.10
CA LEU A 21 -18.95 0.81 -3.18
C LEU A 21 -18.89 -0.51 -2.41
N PRO A 22 -17.79 -1.28 -2.55
CA PRO A 22 -17.56 -2.43 -1.68
C PRO A 22 -17.46 -1.93 -0.24
N ARG A 23 -17.81 -2.79 0.71
CA ARG A 23 -17.80 -2.42 2.12
C ARG A 23 -16.37 -2.03 2.53
N PRO A 24 -16.17 -1.11 3.50
CA PRO A 24 -14.83 -0.71 3.93
C PRO A 24 -13.89 -1.88 4.28
N SER A 25 -14.44 -2.98 4.79
CA SER A 25 -13.71 -4.22 5.09
C SER A 25 -13.26 -5.03 3.88
N GLU A 26 -13.81 -4.78 2.69
CA GLU A 26 -13.43 -5.41 1.41
C GLU A 26 -12.42 -4.54 0.65
N LEU A 27 -12.27 -3.28 1.04
CA LEU A 27 -11.25 -2.36 0.53
C LEU A 27 -9.88 -2.55 1.21
N THR A 28 -9.80 -3.34 2.28
CA THR A 28 -8.52 -3.69 2.90
C THR A 28 -7.83 -4.78 2.09
N VAL A 29 -6.70 -4.42 1.48
CA VAL A 29 -5.83 -5.37 0.78
C VAL A 29 -5.15 -6.27 1.83
N ASN A 30 -5.87 -7.29 2.30
CA ASN A 30 -5.33 -8.31 3.17
C ASN A 30 -4.42 -9.22 2.34
N ARG A 31 -3.14 -8.88 2.24
CA ARG A 31 -2.15 -9.85 1.80
C ARG A 31 -1.87 -10.81 2.95
N PRO A 32 -2.00 -12.13 2.76
CA PRO A 32 -1.56 -13.08 3.77
C PRO A 32 -0.07 -12.90 4.01
N GLU A 33 0.31 -12.42 5.20
CA GLU A 33 1.70 -12.36 5.64
C GLU A 33 1.99 -13.57 6.54
N VAL A 34 3.02 -14.34 6.20
CA VAL A 34 3.56 -15.42 7.04
C VAL A 34 4.84 -14.94 7.71
N SER A 35 4.94 -15.11 9.03
CA SER A 35 6.19 -14.84 9.76
C SER A 35 7.15 -16.02 9.61
N VAL A 36 8.38 -15.72 9.25
CA VAL A 36 9.46 -16.70 9.16
C VAL A 36 10.65 -16.20 9.95
N THR A 37 11.23 -17.06 10.79
CA THR A 37 12.47 -16.79 11.51
C THR A 37 13.63 -17.35 10.68
N LEU A 38 14.58 -16.49 10.31
CA LEU A 38 15.77 -16.84 9.54
C LEU A 38 17.00 -16.21 10.18
N GLU A 39 18.07 -17.00 10.31
CA GLU A 39 19.37 -16.48 10.73
C GLU A 39 20.12 -15.87 9.54
N LEU A 40 20.58 -14.63 9.71
CA LEU A 40 21.33 -13.90 8.70
C LEU A 40 22.71 -13.52 9.23
N GLY A 41 23.73 -13.61 8.38
CA GLY A 41 25.07 -13.11 8.70
C GLY A 41 25.07 -11.60 8.98
N LYS A 42 25.94 -11.17 9.90
CA LYS A 42 26.08 -9.74 10.28
C LYS A 42 26.38 -8.84 9.09
N SER A 43 27.22 -9.29 8.16
CA SER A 43 27.58 -8.56 6.93
C SER A 43 26.38 -8.35 6.02
N SER A 44 25.54 -9.38 5.84
CA SER A 44 24.32 -9.30 5.03
C SER A 44 23.32 -8.32 5.62
N LEU A 45 23.12 -8.34 6.94
CA LEU A 45 22.25 -7.39 7.64
C LEU A 45 22.72 -5.94 7.44
N ALA A 46 24.03 -5.69 7.54
CA ALA A 46 24.61 -4.37 7.32
C ALA A 46 24.33 -3.88 5.89
N TYR A 47 24.52 -4.75 4.89
CA TYR A 47 24.19 -4.44 3.50
C TYR A 47 22.72 -4.03 3.33
N TYR A 48 21.77 -4.84 3.82
CA TYR A 48 20.35 -4.54 3.70
C TYR A 48 19.95 -3.23 4.40
N LYS A 49 20.55 -2.90 5.55
CA LYS A 49 20.33 -1.61 6.24
C LYS A 49 20.78 -0.42 5.39
N THR A 50 21.91 -0.51 4.69
CA THR A 50 22.38 0.57 3.81
C THR A 50 21.45 0.79 2.62
N VAL A 51 20.99 -0.30 1.99
CA VAL A 51 20.06 -0.26 0.85
C VAL A 51 18.69 0.27 1.29
N ALA A 52 18.21 -0.13 2.47
CA ALA A 52 16.97 0.35 3.04
C ALA A 52 16.99 1.87 3.29
N LYS A 53 18.10 2.38 3.84
CA LYS A 53 18.29 3.82 4.08
C LYS A 53 18.27 4.63 2.77
N LYS A 54 18.89 4.12 1.70
CA LYS A 54 18.89 4.77 0.37
C LYS A 54 17.48 4.86 -0.21
N ASN A 55 16.69 3.80 -0.07
CA ASN A 55 15.35 3.70 -0.66
C ASN A 55 14.22 4.23 0.24
N LYS A 56 14.53 4.74 1.44
CA LYS A 56 13.55 5.18 2.45
C LYS A 56 12.53 4.09 2.80
N THR A 57 12.98 2.85 2.87
CA THR A 57 12.15 1.68 3.23
C THR A 57 12.70 0.97 4.47
N THR A 58 11.96 0.02 5.03
CA THR A 58 12.47 -0.87 6.09
C THR A 58 13.40 -1.94 5.50
N TYR A 59 14.41 -2.37 6.26
CA TYR A 59 15.32 -3.44 5.83
C TYR A 59 14.57 -4.78 5.65
N LYS A 60 13.51 -5.03 6.44
CA LYS A 60 12.61 -6.18 6.26
C LYS A 60 12.02 -6.20 4.85
N ARG A 61 11.55 -5.06 4.34
CA ARG A 61 10.98 -4.93 2.98
C ARG A 61 12.01 -5.25 1.90
N VAL A 62 13.27 -4.85 2.11
CA VAL A 62 14.37 -5.15 1.19
C VAL A 62 14.61 -6.66 1.15
N ILE A 63 14.67 -7.32 2.31
CA ILE A 63 14.86 -8.77 2.41
C ILE A 63 13.70 -9.51 1.73
N GLN A 64 12.45 -9.14 2.03
CA GLN A 64 11.25 -9.70 1.38
C GLN A 64 11.35 -9.61 -0.15
N LYS A 65 11.65 -8.41 -0.68
CA LYS A 65 11.72 -8.21 -2.13
C LYS A 65 12.80 -9.06 -2.79
N VAL A 66 13.95 -9.26 -2.13
CA VAL A 66 15.00 -10.14 -2.64
C VAL A 66 14.49 -11.57 -2.71
N LEU A 67 13.90 -12.10 -1.62
CA LEU A 67 13.34 -13.44 -1.58
C LEU A 67 12.24 -13.65 -2.62
N ASP A 68 11.30 -12.71 -2.74
CA ASP A 68 10.22 -12.76 -3.74
C ASP A 68 10.79 -12.80 -5.16
N THR A 69 11.83 -12.00 -5.45
CA THR A 69 12.45 -11.95 -6.77
C THR A 69 13.17 -13.27 -7.11
N TYR A 70 13.82 -13.90 -6.14
CA TYR A 70 14.47 -15.19 -6.35
C TYR A 70 13.47 -16.33 -6.47
N ALA A 71 12.41 -16.35 -5.67
CA ALA A 71 11.35 -17.35 -5.76
C ALA A 71 10.64 -17.29 -7.11
N ASN A 72 10.30 -16.10 -7.60
CA ASN A 72 9.67 -15.92 -8.91
C ASN A 72 10.56 -16.27 -10.11
N LYS A 73 11.88 -16.33 -9.92
CA LYS A 73 12.82 -16.76 -10.97
C LYS A 73 13.10 -18.27 -10.95
N ALA A 74 12.83 -18.92 -9.83
CA ALA A 74 13.04 -20.35 -9.65
C ALA A 74 11.82 -21.19 -10.10
N VAL A 75 10.70 -20.53 -10.40
CA VAL A 75 9.48 -21.09 -11.00
C VAL A 75 9.49 -20.74 -12.49
#